data_AF-A0A2P5WXG1-F1
#
_entry.id   AF-A0A2P5WXG1-F1
#
_cell.length_a   1.000
_cell.length_b   1.000
_cell.length_c   1.000
_cell.angle_alpha   90.00
_cell.angle_beta   90.00
_cell.angle_gamma   90.00
#
_symmetry.space_group_name_H-M   'P 1'
#
loop_
_entity.id
_entity.type
_entity.pdbx_description
1 polymer ?
#
loop_
_entity_poly.entity_id
_entity_poly.type
_entity_poly.pdbx_seq_one_letter_code
_entity_poly.pdbx_strand_id
1 'polypeptide(L)'
;MSAFLKLEDSPMFQKQIWSLEHMADDLKNRCQILYKGSKRAALGEAYNGDNSFADSLEAFGGTKDDPYSLSIGGFQGPIMSKFIKAFRELASYKELLRSQVEHVLIDQLMHFMNVDLQDAKESRRRFDKAISTYDQAREKFVSLKKNTPGDIVAELEEDLAFSA
;
A
#
# COMPACT_ATOMS: atom_id res chain seq x y z
N MET A 1 -5.88 26.99 -0.16
CA MET A 1 -4.57 26.90 -0.84
C MET A 1 -3.81 28.23 -0.70
N SER A 2 -3.40 28.63 0.52
CA SER A 2 -2.75 29.93 0.78
C SER A 2 -1.42 29.83 1.53
N ALA A 3 -0.93 28.61 1.81
CA ALA A 3 0.22 28.39 2.69
C ALA A 3 1.59 28.42 1.98
N PHE A 4 1.64 28.47 0.65
CA PHE A 4 2.88 28.27 -0.12
C PHE A 4 3.38 29.50 -0.89
N LEU A 5 2.73 30.67 -0.75
CA LEU A 5 3.07 31.86 -1.54
C LEU A 5 4.42 32.51 -1.19
N LYS A 6 5.11 32.04 -0.12
CA LYS A 6 6.46 32.46 0.28
C LYS A 6 7.21 31.29 0.93
N LEU A 7 7.40 30.20 0.18
CA LEU A 7 8.30 29.15 0.64
C LEU A 7 9.73 29.62 0.41
N GLU A 8 10.44 29.93 1.50
CA GLU A 8 11.86 30.27 1.44
C GLU A 8 12.68 28.98 1.38
N ASP A 9 13.58 28.86 0.40
CA ASP A 9 14.50 27.73 0.26
C ASP A 9 15.58 27.78 1.35
N SER A 10 15.15 27.52 2.59
CA SER A 10 16.00 27.52 3.76
C SER A 10 16.57 26.12 4.03
N PRO A 11 17.75 26.03 4.66
CA PRO A 11 18.28 24.74 5.12
C PRO A 11 17.31 23.96 6.01
N MET A 12 16.43 24.66 6.74
CA MET A 12 15.39 24.04 7.56
C MET A 12 14.29 23.39 6.69
N PHE A 13 13.85 24.06 5.63
CA PHE A 13 12.88 23.52 4.68
C PHE A 13 13.42 22.28 3.96
N GLN A 14 14.66 22.35 3.48
CA GLN A 14 15.32 21.20 2.86
C GLN A 14 15.40 20.01 3.83
N LYS A 15 15.81 20.24 5.10
CA LYS A 15 15.84 19.19 6.13
C LYS A 15 14.47 18.55 6.37
N GLN A 16 13.38 19.33 6.31
CA GLN A 16 12.02 18.81 6.44
C GLN A 16 11.65 17.92 5.26
N ILE A 17 12.00 18.30 4.02
CA ILE A 17 11.81 17.45 2.83
C ILE A 17 12.54 16.12 3.02
N TRP A 18 13.84 16.14 3.34
CA TRP A 18 14.63 14.93 3.56
C TRP A 18 14.03 14.02 4.64
N SER A 19 13.52 14.61 5.73
CA SER A 19 12.83 13.85 6.78
C SER A 19 11.56 13.18 6.27
N LEU A 20 10.76 13.88 5.45
CA LEU A 20 9.53 13.32 4.87
C LEU A 20 9.85 12.18 3.90
N GLU A 21 10.90 12.30 3.09
CA GLU A 21 11.37 11.25 2.18
C GLU A 21 11.79 9.99 2.93
N HIS A 22 12.56 10.16 4.00
CA HIS A 22 12.96 9.04 4.84
C HIS A 22 11.74 8.36 5.48
N MET A 23 10.77 9.12 5.98
CA MET A 23 9.54 8.55 6.53
C MET A 23 8.72 7.81 5.47
N ALA A 24 8.70 8.31 4.22
CA ALA A 24 8.02 7.64 3.11
C ALA A 24 8.69 6.30 2.75
N ASP A 25 10.02 6.22 2.77
CA ASP A 25 10.73 4.96 2.52
C ASP A 25 10.55 3.95 3.67
N ASP A 26 10.57 4.41 4.92
CA ASP A 26 10.25 3.56 6.08
C ASP A 26 8.82 3.01 5.99
N LEU A 27 7.85 3.88 5.67
CA LEU A 27 6.46 3.48 5.49
C LEU A 27 6.32 2.44 4.37
N LYS A 28 7.02 2.62 3.25
CA LYS A 28 7.07 1.64 2.16
C LYS A 28 7.58 0.28 2.66
N ASN A 29 8.68 0.26 3.42
CA ASN A 29 9.24 -0.98 3.96
C ASN A 29 8.23 -1.69 4.89
N ARG A 30 7.55 -0.93 5.76
CA ARG A 30 6.49 -1.45 6.63
C ARG A 30 5.31 -2.01 5.84
N CYS A 31 4.87 -1.32 4.78
CA CYS A 31 3.83 -1.80 3.87
C CYS A 31 4.22 -3.11 3.18
N GLN A 32 5.47 -3.25 2.76
CA GLN A 32 5.96 -4.49 2.14
C GLN A 32 6.00 -5.67 3.11
N ILE A 33 6.41 -5.42 4.36
CA ILE A 33 6.39 -6.45 5.41
C ILE A 33 4.94 -6.91 5.66
N LEU A 34 4.01 -5.96 5.81
CA LEU A 34 2.61 -6.25 6.03
C LEU A 34 2.01 -7.04 4.85
N TYR A 35 2.26 -6.61 3.62
CA TYR A 35 1.81 -7.31 2.40
C TYR A 35 2.29 -8.78 2.36
N LYS A 36 3.56 -9.01 2.67
CA LYS A 36 4.13 -10.38 2.74
C LYS A 36 3.47 -11.19 3.86
N GLY A 37 3.21 -10.57 5.00
CA GLY A 37 2.50 -11.20 6.13
C GLY A 37 1.07 -11.58 5.78
N SER A 38 0.32 -10.70 5.14
CA SER A 38 -1.06 -10.93 4.71
C SER A 38 -1.19 -12.11 3.74
N LYS A 39 -0.25 -12.25 2.79
CA LYS A 39 -0.20 -13.43 1.90
C LYS A 39 0.12 -14.75 2.62
N ARG A 40 0.79 -14.69 3.77
CA ARG A 40 1.16 -15.87 4.58
C ARG A 40 0.14 -16.22 5.67
N ALA A 41 -0.96 -15.49 5.78
CA ALA A 41 -1.94 -15.67 6.85
C ALA A 41 -2.69 -17.02 6.81
N ALA A 42 -2.43 -17.88 5.81
CA ALA A 42 -2.98 -19.23 5.64
C ALA A 42 -4.52 -19.32 5.75
N LEU A 43 -5.22 -18.20 5.57
CA LEU A 43 -6.68 -18.14 5.71
C LEU A 43 -7.40 -19.05 4.72
N GLY A 44 -6.87 -19.17 3.50
CA GLY A 44 -7.39 -20.09 2.48
C GLY A 44 -7.19 -21.56 2.83
N GLU A 45 -6.04 -21.93 3.40
CA GLU A 45 -5.79 -23.30 3.86
C GLU A 45 -6.69 -23.65 5.04
N ALA A 46 -6.86 -22.73 5.98
CA ALA A 46 -7.76 -22.90 7.12
C ALA A 46 -9.24 -22.96 6.71
N TYR A 47 -9.65 -22.23 5.67
CA TYR A 47 -10.97 -22.33 5.06
C TYR A 47 -11.20 -23.71 4.43
N ASN A 48 -10.26 -24.16 3.60
CA ASN A 48 -10.33 -25.46 2.95
C ASN A 48 -10.34 -26.62 3.96
N GLY A 49 -9.54 -26.50 5.03
CA GLY A 49 -9.49 -27.49 6.10
C GLY A 49 -10.83 -27.66 6.83
N ASP A 50 -11.48 -26.55 7.20
CA ASP A 50 -12.79 -26.59 7.86
C ASP A 50 -13.86 -27.21 6.95
N ASN A 51 -13.91 -26.84 5.67
CA ASN A 51 -14.85 -27.42 4.71
C ASN A 51 -14.58 -28.91 4.48
N SER A 52 -13.32 -29.30 4.27
CA SER A 52 -12.96 -30.70 4.03
C SER A 52 -13.27 -31.58 5.25
N PHE A 53 -13.15 -31.04 6.47
CA PHE A 53 -13.58 -31.74 7.67
C PHE A 53 -15.10 -31.84 7.77
N ALA A 54 -15.83 -30.76 7.47
CA ALA A 54 -17.30 -30.79 7.40
C ALA A 54 -17.81 -31.82 6.38
N ASP A 55 -17.16 -31.93 5.22
CA ASP A 55 -17.49 -32.91 4.19
C ASP A 55 -17.18 -34.34 4.66
N SER A 56 -16.10 -34.54 5.40
CA SER A 56 -15.78 -35.84 6.02
C SER A 56 -16.82 -36.25 7.07
N LEU A 57 -17.30 -35.30 7.87
CA LEU A 57 -18.39 -35.52 8.82
C LEU A 57 -19.71 -35.86 8.12
N GLU A 58 -20.00 -35.19 7.00
CA GLU A 58 -21.20 -35.45 6.19
C GLU A 58 -21.13 -36.82 5.52
N ALA A 59 -19.99 -37.20 4.96
CA ALA A 59 -19.75 -38.52 4.38
C ALA A 59 -19.84 -39.63 5.43
N PHE A 60 -19.31 -39.41 6.63
CA PHE A 60 -19.42 -40.34 7.76
C PHE A 60 -20.86 -40.48 8.26
N GLY A 61 -21.64 -39.40 8.22
CA GLY A 61 -23.05 -39.38 8.64
C GLY A 61 -23.99 -40.23 7.78
N GLY A 62 -23.54 -40.71 6.61
CA GLY A 62 -24.30 -41.59 5.73
C GLY A 62 -25.45 -40.91 4.99
N THR A 63 -25.97 -41.57 3.96
CA THR A 63 -27.21 -41.18 3.28
C THR A 63 -28.42 -41.68 4.07
N LYS A 64 -29.53 -40.95 3.97
CA LYS A 64 -30.77 -41.13 4.77
C LYS A 64 -31.39 -42.55 4.70
N ASP A 65 -30.96 -43.37 3.74
CA ASP A 65 -31.54 -44.69 3.42
C ASP A 65 -30.59 -45.88 3.67
N ASP A 66 -29.45 -45.68 4.36
CA ASP A 66 -28.51 -46.77 4.64
C ASP A 66 -28.88 -47.54 5.94
N PRO A 67 -29.12 -48.86 5.90
CA PRO A 67 -29.48 -49.65 7.09
C PRO A 67 -28.44 -49.61 8.23
N TYR A 68 -27.19 -49.25 7.95
CA TYR A 68 -26.12 -49.14 8.96
C TYR A 68 -26.22 -47.87 9.83
N SER A 69 -26.70 -46.74 9.29
CA SER A 69 -26.84 -45.47 10.03
C SER A 69 -27.97 -45.53 11.09
N LEU A 70 -28.91 -46.46 10.92
CA LEU A 70 -29.96 -46.77 11.90
C LEU A 70 -29.44 -47.61 13.08
N SER A 71 -28.44 -48.49 12.87
CA SER A 71 -27.98 -49.45 13.89
C SER A 71 -26.88 -48.92 14.83
N ILE A 72 -26.16 -47.85 14.45
CA ILE A 72 -25.15 -47.18 15.30
C ILE A 72 -25.78 -46.03 16.12
N GLY A 73 -27.12 -45.95 16.21
CA GLY A 73 -27.78 -44.99 17.09
C GLY A 73 -27.75 -43.55 16.56
N GLY A 74 -28.08 -43.35 15.28
CA GLY A 74 -28.40 -42.03 14.74
C GLY A 74 -27.20 -41.08 14.69
N PHE A 75 -26.07 -41.51 14.12
CA PHE A 75 -24.95 -40.61 13.83
C PHE A 75 -25.26 -39.56 12.75
N GLN A 76 -26.33 -39.75 11.98
CA GLN A 76 -27.05 -38.66 11.29
C GLN A 76 -27.97 -37.89 12.27
N GLY A 77 -27.48 -37.63 13.47
CA GLY A 77 -28.24 -37.05 14.57
C GLY A 77 -28.11 -35.53 14.63
N PRO A 78 -28.92 -34.86 15.49
CA PRO A 78 -28.84 -33.42 15.72
C PRO A 78 -27.45 -32.90 16.12
N ILE A 79 -26.55 -33.79 16.55
CA ILE A 79 -25.20 -33.46 17.00
C ILE A 79 -24.25 -33.29 15.79
N MET A 80 -24.20 -34.27 14.87
CA MET A 80 -23.32 -34.15 13.69
C MET A 80 -23.72 -33.01 12.77
N SER A 81 -25.03 -32.78 12.59
CA SER A 81 -25.51 -31.63 11.82
C SER A 81 -25.12 -30.28 12.45
N LYS A 82 -25.06 -30.19 13.78
CA LYS A 82 -24.55 -28.99 14.48
C LYS A 82 -23.06 -28.79 14.24
N PHE A 83 -22.25 -29.84 14.29
CA PHE A 83 -20.82 -29.74 13.98
C PHE A 83 -20.59 -29.32 12.53
N ILE A 84 -21.23 -29.99 11.56
CA ILE A 84 -21.13 -29.64 10.14
C ILE A 84 -21.50 -28.17 9.92
N LYS A 85 -22.62 -27.71 10.51
CA LYS A 85 -23.05 -26.31 10.40
C LYS A 85 -22.03 -25.36 11.01
N ALA A 86 -21.49 -25.68 12.19
CA ALA A 86 -20.49 -24.84 12.85
C ALA A 86 -19.18 -24.74 12.03
N PHE A 87 -18.68 -25.84 11.47
CA PHE A 87 -17.49 -25.82 10.61
C PHE A 87 -17.73 -25.04 9.31
N ARG A 88 -18.91 -25.18 8.69
CA ARG A 88 -19.28 -24.39 7.50
C ARG A 88 -19.40 -22.90 7.81
N GLU A 89 -19.92 -22.56 8.99
CA GLU A 89 -19.99 -21.17 9.45
C GLU A 89 -18.59 -20.59 9.72
N LEU A 90 -17.71 -21.35 10.39
CA LEU A 90 -16.30 -20.97 10.59
C LEU A 90 -15.56 -20.78 9.26
N ALA A 91 -15.75 -21.68 8.31
CA ALA A 91 -15.20 -21.54 6.96
C ALA A 91 -15.71 -20.25 6.31
N SER A 92 -17.00 -19.95 6.39
CA SER A 92 -17.59 -18.73 5.83
C SER A 92 -16.95 -17.47 6.40
N TYR A 93 -16.71 -17.41 7.72
CA TYR A 93 -16.02 -16.28 8.34
C TYR A 93 -14.55 -16.18 7.93
N LYS A 94 -13.84 -17.30 7.78
CA LYS A 94 -12.45 -17.32 7.31
C LYS A 94 -12.34 -16.84 5.85
N GLU A 95 -13.27 -17.21 4.99
CA GLU A 95 -13.30 -16.75 3.60
C GLU A 95 -13.65 -15.26 3.51
N LEU A 96 -14.61 -14.78 4.32
CA LEU A 96 -14.90 -13.36 4.42
C LEU A 96 -13.65 -12.58 4.87
N LEU A 97 -12.96 -13.05 5.92
CA LEU A 97 -11.74 -12.41 6.40
C LEU A 97 -10.64 -12.41 5.34
N ARG A 98 -10.47 -13.52 4.62
CA ARG A 98 -9.53 -13.62 3.49
C ARG A 98 -9.85 -12.57 2.43
N SER A 99 -11.10 -12.46 2.01
CA SER A 99 -11.56 -11.48 1.02
C SER A 99 -11.32 -10.04 1.49
N GLN A 100 -11.57 -9.73 2.77
CA GLN A 100 -11.28 -8.41 3.33
C GLN A 100 -9.78 -8.09 3.36
N VAL A 101 -8.94 -9.07 3.72
CA VAL A 101 -7.49 -8.93 3.67
C VAL A 101 -7.00 -8.70 2.24
N GLU A 102 -7.59 -9.37 1.25
CA GLU A 102 -7.21 -9.23 -0.14
C GLU A 102 -7.68 -7.89 -0.75
N HIS A 103 -8.96 -7.58 -0.64
CA HIS A 103 -9.55 -6.44 -1.35
C HIS A 103 -9.50 -5.11 -0.60
N VAL A 104 -9.42 -5.12 0.72
CA VAL A 104 -9.35 -3.87 1.49
C VAL A 104 -7.91 -3.59 1.89
N LEU A 105 -7.24 -4.55 2.52
CA LEU A 105 -5.90 -4.32 3.03
C LEU A 105 -4.83 -4.38 1.92
N ILE A 106 -4.78 -5.47 1.16
CA ILE A 106 -3.73 -5.68 0.14
C ILE A 106 -3.86 -4.67 -0.99
N ASP A 107 -5.06 -4.46 -1.53
CA ASP A 107 -5.27 -3.51 -2.63
C ASP A 107 -4.91 -2.07 -2.23
N GLN A 108 -5.27 -1.63 -1.01
CA GLN A 108 -4.86 -0.31 -0.51
C GLN A 108 -3.33 -0.19 -0.34
N LEU A 109 -2.68 -1.22 0.22
CA LEU A 109 -1.22 -1.24 0.34
C LEU A 109 -0.54 -1.18 -1.03
N MET A 110 -1.07 -1.92 -2.00
CA MET A 110 -0.56 -1.93 -3.38
C MET A 110 -0.78 -0.60 -4.08
N HIS A 111 -1.92 0.05 -3.87
CA HIS A 111 -2.19 1.38 -4.41
C HIS A 111 -1.19 2.39 -3.87
N PHE A 112 -1.01 2.44 -2.55
CA PHE A 112 -0.04 3.33 -1.92
C PHE A 112 1.39 3.12 -2.44
N MET A 113 1.85 1.87 -2.52
CA MET A 113 3.23 1.56 -2.93
C MET A 113 3.50 1.81 -4.41
N ASN A 114 2.51 1.62 -5.28
CA ASN A 114 2.71 1.66 -6.74
C ASN A 114 2.21 2.94 -7.40
N VAL A 115 1.28 3.66 -6.77
CA VAL A 115 0.71 4.91 -7.27
C VAL A 115 1.24 6.07 -6.44
N ASP A 116 0.76 6.23 -5.20
CA ASP A 116 1.07 7.40 -4.37
C ASP A 116 2.57 7.62 -4.19
N LEU A 117 3.32 6.55 -3.89
CA LEU A 117 4.75 6.66 -3.70
C LEU A 117 5.51 6.92 -5.01
N GLN A 118 5.02 6.45 -6.15
CA GLN A 118 5.64 6.73 -7.44
C GLN A 118 5.40 8.17 -7.86
N ASP A 119 4.18 8.66 -7.69
CA ASP A 119 3.81 10.05 -7.96
C ASP A 119 4.63 11.01 -7.09
N ALA A 120 4.81 10.67 -5.80
CA ALA A 120 5.66 11.43 -4.89
C ALA A 120 7.13 11.47 -5.37
N LYS A 121 7.67 10.33 -5.83
CA LYS A 121 9.03 10.26 -6.39
C LYS A 121 9.18 11.05 -7.68
N GLU A 122 8.18 11.02 -8.55
CA GLU A 122 8.21 11.80 -9.77
C GLU A 122 8.14 13.30 -9.47
N SER A 123 7.25 13.72 -8.56
CA SER A 123 7.19 15.11 -8.08
C SER A 123 8.53 15.55 -7.50
N ARG A 124 9.18 14.69 -6.70
CA ARG A 124 10.50 14.97 -6.14
C ARG A 124 11.58 15.14 -7.22
N ARG A 125 11.57 14.29 -8.24
CA ARG A 125 12.50 14.40 -9.39
C ARG A 125 12.28 15.69 -10.17
N ARG A 126 11.03 16.12 -10.36
CA ARG A 126 10.71 17.41 -10.98
C ARG A 126 11.22 18.57 -10.12
N PHE A 127 11.08 18.47 -8.80
CA PHE A 127 11.61 19.45 -7.86
C PHE A 127 13.14 19.54 -7.91
N ASP A 128 13.88 18.41 -7.93
CA ASP A 128 15.34 18.42 -8.12
C ASP A 128 15.77 19.10 -9.42
N LYS A 129 15.04 18.83 -10.52
CA LYS A 129 15.33 19.45 -11.81
C LYS A 129 15.11 20.97 -11.77
N ALA A 130 14.04 21.42 -11.13
CA ALA A 130 13.76 22.84 -10.96
C ALA A 130 14.86 23.54 -10.14
N ILE A 131 15.23 22.97 -8.99
CA ILE A 131 16.34 23.48 -8.16
C ILE A 131 17.64 23.57 -8.97
N SER A 132 18.02 22.49 -9.65
CA SER A 132 19.26 22.49 -10.45
C SER A 132 19.26 23.54 -11.57
N THR A 133 18.09 23.84 -12.15
CA THR A 133 17.95 24.87 -13.19
C THR A 133 18.09 26.26 -12.59
N TYR A 134 17.43 26.50 -11.45
CA TYR A 134 17.53 27.75 -10.69
C TYR A 134 18.97 28.02 -10.22
N ASP A 135 19.64 27.02 -9.64
CA ASP A 135 21.03 27.14 -9.19
C ASP A 135 21.98 27.47 -10.34
N GLN A 136 21.76 26.87 -11.52
CA GLN A 136 22.55 27.17 -12.71
C GLN A 136 22.32 28.61 -13.21
N ALA A 137 21.08 29.09 -13.25
CA ALA A 137 20.76 30.47 -13.61
C ALA A 137 21.38 31.46 -12.62
N ARG A 138 21.26 31.16 -11.32
CA ARG A 138 21.83 31.94 -10.23
C ARG A 138 23.36 32.00 -10.29
N GLU A 139 24.04 30.90 -10.58
CA GLU A 139 25.50 30.87 -10.72
C GLU A 139 25.95 31.75 -11.90
N LYS A 140 25.28 31.65 -13.05
CA LYS A 140 25.55 32.53 -14.21
C LYS A 140 25.38 34.01 -13.84
N PHE A 141 24.29 34.35 -13.16
CA PHE A 141 24.03 35.72 -12.71
C PHE A 141 25.08 36.21 -11.70
N VAL A 142 25.46 35.42 -10.71
CA VAL A 142 26.48 35.79 -9.70
C VAL A 142 27.88 35.90 -10.32
N SER A 143 28.16 35.18 -11.41
CA SER A 143 29.45 35.24 -12.11
C SER A 143 29.66 36.52 -12.93
N LEU A 144 28.64 37.39 -13.05
CA LEU A 144 28.71 38.66 -13.75
C LEU A 144 29.81 39.57 -13.16
N LYS A 145 30.66 40.10 -14.05
CA LYS A 145 31.69 41.08 -13.66
C LYS A 145 31.16 42.50 -13.84
N LYS A 146 31.75 43.47 -13.15
CA LYS A 146 31.34 44.90 -13.20
C LYS A 146 31.35 45.53 -14.60
N ASN A 147 31.97 44.87 -15.57
CA ASN A 147 32.13 45.30 -16.95
C ASN A 147 31.28 44.50 -17.95
N THR A 148 30.36 43.65 -17.48
CA THR A 148 29.44 42.94 -18.38
C THR A 148 28.44 43.92 -19.04
N PRO A 149 28.21 43.83 -20.37
CA PRO A 149 27.21 44.63 -21.07
C PRO A 149 25.81 44.51 -20.46
N GLY A 150 25.07 45.63 -20.39
CA GLY A 150 23.75 45.69 -19.78
C GLY A 150 22.72 44.74 -20.41
N ASP A 151 22.78 44.51 -21.72
CA ASP A 151 21.87 43.60 -22.42
C ASP A 151 22.03 42.13 -21.94
N ILE A 152 23.27 41.72 -21.64
CA ILE A 152 23.57 40.36 -21.12
C ILE A 152 23.13 40.24 -19.66
N VAL A 153 23.20 41.34 -18.89
CA VAL A 153 22.71 41.37 -17.51
C VAL A 153 21.19 41.22 -17.49
N ALA A 154 20.48 41.95 -18.35
CA ALA A 154 19.01 41.89 -18.45
C ALA A 154 18.51 40.50 -18.87
N GLU A 155 19.17 39.86 -19.85
CA GLU A 155 18.86 38.47 -20.26
C GLU A 155 19.01 37.48 -19.10
N LEU A 156 20.09 37.60 -18.32
CA LEU A 156 20.33 36.73 -17.16
C LEU A 156 19.40 37.02 -15.96
N GLU A 157 18.92 38.26 -15.81
CA GLU A 157 17.88 38.60 -14.83
C GLU A 157 16.53 38.00 -15.20
N GLU A 158 16.15 38.05 -16.49
CA GLU A 158 14.93 37.41 -16.98
C GLU A 158 15.00 35.88 -16.85
N ASP A 159 16.13 35.27 -17.20
CA ASP A 159 16.35 33.82 -17.01
C ASP A 159 16.25 33.41 -15.54
N LEU A 160 16.83 34.21 -14.62
CA LEU A 160 16.73 33.95 -13.18
C LEU A 160 15.29 34.07 -12.69
N ALA A 161 14.57 35.11 -13.11
CA ALA A 161 13.17 35.33 -12.74
C ALA A 161 12.23 34.26 -13.31
N PHE A 162 12.53 33.70 -14.49
CA PHE A 162 11.77 32.61 -15.10
C PHE A 162 12.03 31.26 -14.41
N SER A 163 13.20 31.09 -13.81
CA SER A 163 13.60 29.86 -13.11
C SER A 163 13.17 29.78 -11.64
N ALA A 164 12.68 30.89 -11.07
CA ALA A 164 12.23 31.03 -9.67
C ALA A 164 10.74 30.74 -9.49
#